data_AF-A0AAZ1X0L3-F1
#
_entry.id   AF-A0AAZ1X0L3-F1
#
_cell.length_a   1.000
_cell.length_b   1.000
_cell.length_c   1.000
_cell.angle_alpha   90.00
_cell.angle_beta   90.00
_cell.angle_gamma   90.00
#
_symmetry.space_group_name_H-M   'P 1'
#
loop_
_entity.id
_entity.type
_entity.pdbx_description
1 polymer ?
#
loop_
_entity_poly.entity_id
_entity_poly.type
_entity_poly.pdbx_seq_one_letter_code
_entity_poly.pdbx_strand_id
1 'polypeptide(L)'
;MQRILLCVCCFSGWLVSTCCPRQYHYVDDAKTWTEAQSYCQQTHTDLASIENTEEMKQLNSTVSSAAHSSELWIGLYSQIRWRWSDGLTGSGADYRNWDTSEYEPDFYSGVQFCVSSLKGKWWDFQCREKLQFICYRGSQMNPEFDLVDKEMSWSDAQRYCRENFLDLATVKNDGENQQVHEKAQSKRVWIGLHREPHIYWSDGTNYSFSNWASGMNPFRGMSKICAALTRSGEWKTLSCETRLPFVCYSLPTPVKRQVVKLTVHVEDPPVDLNDSAVKAELLTRVKEQLKKKGVGGVSVRWRVQPYGKLLAGDGRRKKTLREKKNVSKAFLLESCDSQLNFIIHTSFSQLCLSTDVG
;
A
#
# COMPACT_ATOMS: atom_id res chain seq x y z
N MET A 1 -34.59 32.05 -15.36
CA MET A 1 -34.49 30.59 -15.18
C MET A 1 -33.49 30.05 -16.18
N GLN A 2 -32.32 29.63 -15.71
CA GLN A 2 -31.16 29.27 -16.53
C GLN A 2 -30.95 27.77 -16.45
N ARG A 3 -31.02 27.07 -17.59
CA ARG A 3 -30.84 25.61 -17.66
C ARG A 3 -29.38 25.32 -18.03
N ILE A 4 -28.71 24.47 -17.25
CA ILE A 4 -27.34 24.04 -17.53
C ILE A 4 -27.41 22.54 -17.86
N LEU A 5 -27.09 22.17 -19.10
CA LEU A 5 -27.02 20.77 -19.51
C LEU A 5 -25.60 20.24 -19.34
N LEU A 6 -25.35 19.36 -18.38
CA LEU A 6 -24.04 18.71 -18.21
C LEU A 6 -24.01 17.39 -19.00
N CYS A 7 -23.16 17.27 -20.03
CA CYS A 7 -22.77 15.97 -20.60
C CYS A 7 -21.33 15.64 -20.24
N VAL A 8 -21.15 14.55 -19.50
CA VAL A 8 -19.84 14.07 -19.07
C VAL A 8 -19.36 12.99 -20.03
N CYS A 9 -18.33 13.27 -20.85
CA CYS A 9 -17.68 12.24 -21.66
C CYS A 9 -16.35 11.82 -21.01
N CYS A 10 -16.31 10.62 -20.44
CA CYS A 10 -15.10 10.03 -19.87
C CYS A 10 -14.29 9.31 -20.96
N PHE A 11 -13.23 9.92 -21.48
CA PHE A 11 -12.20 9.17 -22.20
C PHE A 11 -11.28 8.50 -21.19
N SER A 12 -11.39 7.18 -21.04
CA SER A 12 -10.46 6.40 -20.24
C SER A 12 -9.17 6.21 -21.03
N GLY A 13 -8.13 6.99 -20.70
CA GLY A 13 -6.77 6.51 -20.89
C GLY A 13 -6.56 5.39 -19.89
N TRP A 14 -6.29 4.17 -20.39
CA TRP A 14 -6.01 3.03 -19.53
C TRP A 14 -4.75 3.33 -18.72
N LEU A 15 -4.92 3.63 -17.44
CA LEU A 15 -3.87 3.54 -16.44
C LEU A 15 -4.44 2.67 -15.34
N VAL A 16 -4.13 1.38 -15.42
CA VAL A 16 -4.26 0.46 -14.29
C VAL A 16 -3.28 0.99 -13.25
N SER A 17 -3.75 1.85 -12.35
CA SER A 17 -2.96 2.29 -11.20
C SER A 17 -2.93 1.10 -10.23
N THR A 18 -2.08 0.12 -10.51
CA THR A 18 -1.47 -0.68 -9.46
C THR A 18 -0.77 0.32 -8.55
N CYS A 19 -1.12 0.28 -7.27
CA CYS A 19 -0.44 1.03 -6.24
C CYS A 19 1.06 0.82 -6.42
N CYS A 20 1.84 1.90 -6.54
CA CYS A 20 3.29 1.94 -6.74
C CYS A 20 3.91 0.55 -6.93
N PRO A 21 3.96 0.01 -8.16
CA PRO A 21 4.54 -1.30 -8.38
C PRO A 21 5.96 -1.30 -7.82
N ARG A 22 6.31 -2.34 -7.06
CA ARG A 22 7.70 -2.54 -6.60
C ARG A 22 8.61 -2.32 -7.79
N GLN A 23 9.50 -1.34 -7.71
CA GLN A 23 10.48 -1.11 -8.75
C GLN A 23 11.67 -2.01 -8.47
N TYR A 24 11.82 -3.05 -9.26
CA TYR A 24 12.93 -3.97 -9.11
C TYR A 24 14.25 -3.38 -9.66
N HIS A 25 15.34 -3.68 -8.97
CA HIS A 25 16.68 -3.21 -9.28
C HIS A 25 17.66 -4.38 -9.23
N TYR A 26 18.15 -4.80 -10.39
CA TYR A 26 19.20 -5.80 -10.50
C TYR A 26 20.53 -5.23 -10.02
N VAL A 27 21.28 -6.02 -9.25
CA VAL A 27 22.61 -5.66 -8.76
C VAL A 27 23.62 -6.69 -9.26
N ASP A 28 24.52 -6.25 -10.13
CA ASP A 28 25.61 -7.06 -10.70
C ASP A 28 26.80 -7.15 -9.73
N ASP A 29 26.55 -7.71 -8.55
CA ASP A 29 27.58 -8.00 -7.55
C ASP A 29 27.22 -9.30 -6.82
N ALA A 30 28.18 -10.21 -6.69
CA ALA A 30 27.94 -11.53 -6.12
C ALA A 30 28.14 -11.49 -4.59
N LYS A 31 27.04 -11.71 -3.85
CA LYS A 31 27.02 -11.64 -2.38
C LYS A 31 26.31 -12.84 -1.77
N THR A 32 26.64 -13.15 -0.52
CA THR A 32 25.81 -14.07 0.28
C THR A 32 24.43 -13.46 0.51
N TRP A 33 23.44 -14.28 0.83
CA TRP A 33 22.06 -13.78 0.98
C TRP A 33 21.95 -12.66 2.03
N THR A 34 22.61 -12.81 3.18
CA THR A 34 22.62 -11.80 4.25
C THR A 34 23.35 -10.51 3.84
N GLU A 35 24.46 -10.62 3.11
CA GLU A 35 25.18 -9.46 2.57
C GLU A 35 24.36 -8.74 1.50
N ALA A 36 23.65 -9.48 0.64
CA ALA A 36 22.75 -8.95 -0.37
C ALA A 36 21.56 -8.21 0.27
N GLN A 37 20.94 -8.79 1.29
CA GLN A 37 19.89 -8.14 2.09
C GLN A 37 20.40 -6.83 2.70
N SER A 38 21.56 -6.86 3.36
CA SER A 38 22.17 -5.69 3.98
C SER A 38 22.44 -4.59 2.96
N TYR A 39 22.94 -4.96 1.77
CA TYR A 39 23.13 -4.02 0.67
C TYR A 39 21.81 -3.38 0.23
N CYS A 40 20.76 -4.19 0.02
CA CYS A 40 19.47 -3.67 -0.43
C CYS A 40 18.82 -2.76 0.62
N GLN A 41 18.96 -3.07 1.92
CA GLN A 41 18.47 -2.20 3.00
C GLN A 41 19.22 -0.87 3.08
N GLN A 42 20.51 -0.84 2.70
CA GLN A 42 21.32 0.39 2.72
C GLN A 42 21.10 1.27 1.49
N THR A 43 20.73 0.69 0.34
CA THR A 43 20.71 1.40 -0.97
C THR A 43 19.32 1.50 -1.60
N HIS A 44 18.39 0.64 -1.18
CA HIS A 44 17.02 0.46 -1.67
C HIS A 44 16.08 0.21 -0.48
N THR A 45 15.00 -0.58 -0.66
CA THR A 45 14.09 -0.97 0.42
C THR A 45 14.53 -2.28 1.09
N ASP A 46 14.56 -3.38 0.35
CA ASP A 46 15.06 -4.70 0.77
C ASP A 46 15.32 -5.57 -0.48
N LEU A 47 15.73 -6.83 -0.30
CA LEU A 47 15.67 -7.86 -1.35
C LEU A 47 14.23 -8.01 -1.86
N ALA A 48 14.08 -8.37 -3.13
CA ALA A 48 12.78 -8.44 -3.78
C ALA A 48 11.81 -9.40 -3.08
N SER A 49 10.66 -8.86 -2.67
CA SER A 49 9.45 -9.60 -2.34
C SER A 49 8.49 -9.61 -3.53
N ILE A 50 7.76 -10.71 -3.74
CA ILE A 50 6.90 -10.91 -4.92
C ILE A 50 5.51 -11.36 -4.44
N GLU A 51 4.47 -10.56 -4.69
CA GLU A 51 3.11 -10.83 -4.21
C GLU A 51 2.23 -11.59 -5.22
N ASN A 52 2.57 -11.54 -6.50
CA ASN A 52 1.73 -12.07 -7.57
C ASN A 52 2.52 -12.28 -8.88
N THR A 53 1.80 -12.84 -9.86
CA THR A 53 2.30 -13.11 -11.20
C THR A 53 2.75 -11.87 -11.99
N GLU A 54 2.11 -10.72 -11.77
CA GLU A 54 2.42 -9.46 -12.45
C GLU A 54 3.78 -8.92 -11.98
N GLU A 55 4.02 -8.94 -10.67
CA GLU A 55 5.30 -8.60 -10.08
C GLU A 55 6.41 -9.57 -10.50
N MET A 56 6.11 -10.87 -10.58
CA MET A 56 7.06 -11.87 -11.08
C MET A 56 7.49 -11.58 -12.54
N LYS A 57 6.54 -11.17 -13.40
CA LYS A 57 6.83 -10.75 -14.78
C LYS A 57 7.71 -9.48 -14.82
N GLN A 58 7.41 -8.50 -13.96
CA GLN A 58 8.19 -7.28 -13.87
C GLN A 58 9.63 -7.54 -13.43
N LEU A 59 9.83 -8.40 -12.42
CA LEU A 59 11.15 -8.86 -11.99
C LEU A 59 11.91 -9.48 -13.16
N ASN A 60 11.31 -10.45 -13.85
CA ASN A 60 11.93 -11.13 -14.99
C ASN A 60 12.30 -10.17 -16.13
N SER A 61 11.46 -9.17 -16.43
CA SER A 61 11.78 -8.14 -17.42
C SER A 61 12.98 -7.29 -17.02
N THR A 62 13.12 -6.99 -15.72
CA THR A 62 14.24 -6.21 -15.18
C THR A 62 15.54 -6.99 -15.35
N VAL A 63 15.56 -8.27 -14.98
CA VAL A 63 16.72 -9.15 -15.12
C VAL A 63 17.11 -9.33 -16.59
N SER A 64 16.13 -9.60 -17.45
CA SER A 64 16.35 -9.78 -18.89
C SER A 64 16.90 -8.51 -19.56
N SER A 65 16.42 -7.33 -19.14
CA SER A 65 16.90 -6.04 -19.65
C SER A 65 18.36 -5.75 -19.29
N ALA A 66 18.86 -6.34 -18.22
CA ALA A 66 20.26 -6.28 -17.84
C ALA A 66 21.14 -7.26 -18.64
N ALA A 67 20.57 -8.03 -19.59
CA ALA A 67 21.24 -9.05 -20.39
C ALA A 67 21.82 -10.23 -19.59
N HIS A 68 21.28 -10.49 -18.39
CA HIS A 68 21.69 -11.61 -17.55
C HIS A 68 20.64 -12.73 -17.53
N SER A 69 21.12 -13.97 -17.44
CA SER A 69 20.29 -15.17 -17.29
C SER A 69 20.79 -16.07 -16.15
N SER A 70 21.54 -15.51 -15.20
CA SER A 70 22.00 -16.25 -14.03
C SER A 70 20.95 -16.27 -12.93
N GLU A 71 21.06 -17.30 -12.10
CA GLU A 71 20.33 -17.44 -10.86
C GLU A 71 20.71 -16.31 -9.89
N LEU A 72 19.73 -15.79 -9.14
CA LEU A 72 19.91 -14.62 -8.29
C LEU A 72 19.13 -14.72 -6.98
N TRP A 73 19.56 -13.97 -5.96
CA TRP A 73 18.84 -13.90 -4.69
C TRP A 73 17.55 -13.06 -4.77
N ILE A 74 16.48 -13.61 -4.18
CA ILE A 74 15.27 -12.88 -3.80
C ILE A 74 15.11 -12.88 -2.27
N GLY A 75 14.16 -12.09 -1.75
CA GLY A 75 13.99 -11.87 -0.31
C GLY A 75 13.33 -13.02 0.46
N LEU A 76 12.96 -14.13 -0.20
CA LEU A 76 12.34 -15.25 0.49
C LEU A 76 13.40 -16.09 1.21
N TYR A 77 13.15 -16.43 2.47
CA TYR A 77 14.02 -17.28 3.28
C TYR A 77 13.21 -18.04 4.35
N SER A 78 13.82 -19.02 5.01
CA SER A 78 13.21 -19.83 6.06
C SER A 78 14.14 -20.01 7.26
N GLN A 79 13.62 -19.76 8.47
CA GLN A 79 14.24 -20.22 9.72
C GLN A 79 13.47 -21.41 10.34
N ILE A 80 12.15 -21.41 10.12
CA ILE A 80 11.18 -22.43 10.56
C ILE A 80 10.03 -22.44 9.53
N ARG A 81 9.66 -21.27 8.99
CA ARG A 81 8.65 -21.08 7.94
C ARG A 81 9.18 -20.07 6.91
N TRP A 82 8.72 -20.20 5.66
CA TRP A 82 9.01 -19.27 4.57
C TRP A 82 8.47 -17.87 4.85
N ARG A 83 9.34 -16.87 4.79
CA ARG A 83 9.03 -15.46 5.06
C ARG A 83 9.81 -14.54 4.12
N TRP A 84 9.23 -13.41 3.78
CA TRP A 84 9.92 -12.35 3.04
C TRP A 84 10.79 -11.51 3.97
N SER A 85 11.97 -11.14 3.50
CA SER A 85 13.00 -10.39 4.24
C SER A 85 12.55 -8.98 4.64
N ASP A 86 11.68 -8.38 3.83
CA ASP A 86 11.06 -7.08 4.08
C ASP A 86 9.90 -7.12 5.11
N GLY A 87 9.51 -8.32 5.54
CA GLY A 87 8.41 -8.54 6.46
C GLY A 87 7.03 -8.42 5.82
N LEU A 88 6.91 -8.63 4.50
CA LEU A 88 5.62 -8.79 3.82
C LEU A 88 4.82 -9.95 4.44
N THR A 89 3.61 -9.65 4.91
CA THR A 89 2.66 -10.58 5.52
C THR A 89 1.24 -10.32 4.99
N GLY A 90 0.35 -11.31 5.08
CA GLY A 90 -1.06 -11.16 4.70
C GLY A 90 -1.34 -11.55 3.24
N SER A 91 -2.30 -10.91 2.60
CA SER A 91 -2.70 -11.24 1.22
C SER A 91 -1.52 -11.08 0.26
N GLY A 92 -1.26 -12.10 -0.56
CA GLY A 92 -0.11 -12.14 -1.50
C GLY A 92 1.21 -12.62 -0.89
N ALA A 93 1.38 -12.56 0.44
CA ALA A 93 2.62 -13.00 1.10
C ALA A 93 2.89 -14.51 0.97
N ASP A 94 1.85 -15.31 0.72
CA ASP A 94 1.93 -16.75 0.47
C ASP A 94 2.17 -17.11 -1.00
N TYR A 95 2.34 -16.13 -1.90
CA TYR A 95 2.66 -16.39 -3.29
C TYR A 95 4.00 -17.13 -3.42
N ARG A 96 3.98 -18.27 -4.10
CA ARG A 96 5.16 -19.09 -4.37
C ARG A 96 5.21 -19.47 -5.85
N ASN A 97 6.40 -19.42 -6.45
CA ASN A 97 6.64 -19.89 -7.81
C ASN A 97 7.79 -20.90 -7.87
N TRP A 98 7.79 -21.84 -6.93
CA TRP A 98 8.73 -22.98 -6.89
C TRP A 98 8.81 -23.69 -8.24
N ASP A 99 10.00 -24.19 -8.56
CA ASP A 99 10.17 -25.08 -9.70
C ASP A 99 9.51 -26.44 -9.41
N THR A 100 8.67 -26.90 -10.33
CA THR A 100 7.90 -28.14 -10.15
C THR A 100 8.63 -29.37 -10.68
N SER A 101 9.74 -29.19 -11.41
CA SER A 101 10.48 -30.31 -12.02
C SER A 101 11.49 -30.95 -11.08
N GLU A 102 11.85 -30.28 -9.98
CA GLU A 102 12.93 -30.71 -9.06
C GLU A 102 12.46 -30.99 -7.62
N TYR A 103 11.14 -31.02 -7.38
CA TYR A 103 10.55 -31.21 -6.03
C TYR A 103 10.89 -30.11 -5.01
N GLU A 104 11.03 -28.88 -5.49
CA GLU A 104 11.36 -27.71 -4.66
C GLU A 104 10.20 -27.28 -3.73
N PRO A 105 10.50 -26.74 -2.53
CA PRO A 105 11.83 -26.73 -1.91
C PRO A 105 12.17 -28.11 -1.33
N ASP A 106 13.38 -28.61 -1.59
CA ASP A 106 13.81 -29.96 -1.23
C ASP A 106 14.68 -30.01 0.04
N PHE A 107 15.16 -28.85 0.51
CA PHE A 107 16.05 -28.70 1.65
C PHE A 107 17.27 -29.63 1.56
N TYR A 108 17.91 -29.71 0.40
CA TYR A 108 19.08 -30.56 0.17
C TYR A 108 20.12 -30.40 1.27
N SER A 109 20.49 -31.53 1.87
CA SER A 109 21.41 -31.63 3.02
C SER A 109 21.00 -30.83 4.27
N GLY A 110 19.76 -30.34 4.35
CA GLY A 110 19.21 -29.61 5.49
C GLY A 110 19.82 -28.22 5.72
N VAL A 111 20.40 -27.60 4.67
CA VAL A 111 21.15 -26.33 4.76
C VAL A 111 20.66 -25.24 3.81
N GLN A 112 19.70 -25.55 2.94
CA GLN A 112 19.12 -24.61 1.99
C GLN A 112 17.95 -23.88 2.64
N PHE A 113 18.16 -22.61 2.97
CA PHE A 113 17.21 -21.80 3.74
C PHE A 113 16.94 -20.44 3.10
N CYS A 114 17.59 -20.14 1.97
CA CYS A 114 17.45 -18.89 1.23
C CYS A 114 16.97 -19.21 -0.18
N VAL A 115 16.25 -18.32 -0.83
CA VAL A 115 15.64 -18.63 -2.12
C VAL A 115 16.32 -17.88 -3.25
N SER A 116 16.71 -18.66 -4.25
CA SER A 116 17.19 -18.14 -5.52
C SER A 116 16.08 -18.18 -6.57
N SER A 117 16.20 -17.31 -7.58
CA SER A 117 15.31 -17.31 -8.74
C SER A 117 16.07 -17.34 -10.05
N LEU A 118 15.58 -18.16 -10.98
CA LEU A 118 16.05 -18.22 -12.36
C LEU A 118 14.84 -18.27 -13.30
N LYS A 119 14.75 -17.31 -14.22
CA LYS A 119 13.65 -17.18 -15.21
C LYS A 119 12.25 -17.22 -14.56
N GLY A 120 12.16 -16.74 -13.33
CA GLY A 120 10.93 -16.66 -12.54
C GLY A 120 10.57 -17.92 -11.76
N LYS A 121 11.30 -19.02 -11.91
CA LYS A 121 11.18 -20.19 -11.05
C LYS A 121 12.12 -20.07 -9.84
N TRP A 122 11.77 -20.74 -8.75
CA TRP A 122 12.42 -20.59 -7.44
C TRP A 122 12.95 -21.92 -6.93
N TRP A 123 14.10 -21.86 -6.27
CA TRP A 123 14.77 -22.97 -5.60
C TRP A 123 15.17 -22.56 -4.19
N ASP A 124 15.15 -23.49 -3.24
CA ASP A 124 15.89 -23.26 -2.00
C ASP A 124 17.38 -23.53 -2.18
N PHE A 125 18.19 -22.66 -1.61
CA PHE A 125 19.62 -22.60 -1.87
C PHE A 125 20.40 -22.25 -0.60
N GLN A 126 21.69 -22.58 -0.61
CA GLN A 126 22.55 -22.37 0.54
C GLN A 126 22.84 -20.87 0.70
N CYS A 127 22.39 -20.28 1.80
CA CYS A 127 22.51 -18.83 2.06
C CYS A 127 23.95 -18.27 1.98
N ARG A 128 24.97 -19.14 2.12
CA ARG A 128 26.39 -18.81 2.09
C ARG A 128 26.98 -18.73 0.68
N GLU A 129 26.24 -19.18 -0.33
CA GLU A 129 26.66 -19.06 -1.72
C GLU A 129 26.58 -17.61 -2.18
N LYS A 130 27.42 -17.25 -3.15
CA LYS A 130 27.48 -15.89 -3.69
C LYS A 130 26.76 -15.83 -5.02
N LEU A 131 25.62 -15.14 -5.05
CA LEU A 131 24.84 -14.88 -6.25
C LEU A 131 24.68 -13.38 -6.45
N GLN A 132 24.44 -12.97 -7.69
CA GLN A 132 23.83 -11.67 -7.94
C GLN A 132 22.45 -11.62 -7.29
N PHE A 133 21.90 -10.43 -7.14
CA PHE A 133 20.68 -10.27 -6.38
C PHE A 133 19.82 -9.14 -6.92
N ILE A 134 18.56 -9.15 -6.54
CA ILE A 134 17.62 -8.13 -6.96
C ILE A 134 16.99 -7.46 -5.74
N CYS A 135 17.22 -6.15 -5.64
CA CYS A 135 16.55 -5.31 -4.66
C CYS A 135 15.21 -4.83 -5.21
N TYR A 136 14.34 -4.32 -4.36
CA TYR A 136 13.24 -3.49 -4.80
C TYR A 136 13.27 -2.12 -4.13
N ARG A 137 12.79 -1.11 -4.86
CA ARG A 137 12.32 0.16 -4.33
C ARG A 137 10.81 0.16 -4.41
N GLY A 138 10.19 0.16 -3.26
CA GLY A 138 8.78 0.42 -3.08
C GLY A 138 8.63 1.16 -1.78
N SER A 139 7.47 1.77 -1.54
CA SER A 139 7.14 2.12 -0.17
C SER A 139 7.17 0.79 0.61
N GLN A 140 8.13 0.61 1.52
CA GLN A 140 7.77 0.00 2.79
C GLN A 140 6.51 0.75 3.17
N MET A 141 5.37 0.07 3.10
CA MET A 141 4.11 0.68 3.45
C MET A 141 4.27 1.02 4.93
N ASN A 142 4.67 2.26 5.22
CA ASN A 142 4.94 2.71 6.57
C ASN A 142 3.68 2.39 7.38
N PRO A 143 3.76 1.50 8.38
CA PRO A 143 2.57 1.05 9.07
C PRO A 143 1.86 2.25 9.67
N GLU A 144 0.56 2.36 9.42
CA GLU A 144 -0.30 3.31 10.10
C GLU A 144 -0.78 2.66 11.39
N PHE A 145 -0.53 3.34 12.52
CA PHE A 145 -0.91 2.86 13.84
C PHE A 145 -2.18 3.54 14.32
N ASP A 146 -3.10 2.73 14.86
CA ASP A 146 -4.40 3.19 15.34
C ASP A 146 -4.67 2.69 16.77
N LEU A 147 -4.97 3.64 17.66
CA LEU A 147 -5.37 3.35 19.02
C LEU A 147 -6.83 2.88 19.03
N VAL A 148 -7.05 1.70 19.60
CA VAL A 148 -8.38 1.19 19.93
C VAL A 148 -8.60 1.36 21.43
N ASP A 149 -9.49 2.30 21.77
CA ASP A 149 -9.80 2.64 23.16
C ASP A 149 -10.84 1.69 23.77
N LYS A 150 -10.55 0.38 23.73
CA LYS A 150 -11.36 -0.68 24.33
C LYS A 150 -10.47 -1.54 25.21
N GLU A 151 -10.87 -1.78 26.46
CA GLU A 151 -10.07 -2.60 27.38
C GLU A 151 -10.30 -4.09 27.13
N MET A 152 -9.28 -4.76 26.61
CA MET A 152 -9.33 -6.18 26.22
C MET A 152 -8.12 -6.95 26.72
N SER A 153 -8.29 -8.27 26.90
CA SER A 153 -7.15 -9.18 27.06
C SER A 153 -6.28 -9.12 25.79
N TRP A 154 -5.02 -9.55 25.88
CA TRP A 154 -4.12 -9.49 24.72
C TRP A 154 -4.64 -10.31 23.53
N SER A 155 -5.19 -11.50 23.77
CA SER A 155 -5.73 -12.37 22.72
C SER A 155 -7.00 -11.80 22.09
N ASP A 156 -7.88 -11.18 22.88
CA ASP A 156 -9.07 -10.50 22.37
C ASP A 156 -8.70 -9.27 21.53
N ALA A 157 -7.72 -8.49 21.98
CA ALA A 157 -7.19 -7.34 21.26
C ALA A 157 -6.57 -7.74 19.91
N GLN A 158 -5.79 -8.82 19.88
CA GLN A 158 -5.24 -9.39 18.65
C GLN A 158 -6.35 -9.78 17.66
N ARG A 159 -7.35 -10.52 18.13
CA ARG A 159 -8.49 -10.92 17.32
C ARG A 159 -9.23 -9.71 16.77
N TYR A 160 -9.48 -8.69 17.59
CA TYR A 160 -10.09 -7.44 17.14
C TYR A 160 -9.27 -6.77 16.04
N CYS A 161 -7.95 -6.66 16.22
CA CYS A 161 -7.08 -6.08 15.20
C CYS A 161 -7.11 -6.89 13.91
N ARG A 162 -7.14 -8.22 13.94
CA ARG A 162 -7.24 -9.05 12.73
C ARG A 162 -8.58 -8.98 12.01
N GLU A 163 -9.64 -8.65 12.74
CA GLU A 163 -10.99 -8.46 12.16
C GLU A 163 -11.17 -7.08 11.52
N ASN A 164 -10.44 -6.06 11.98
CA ASN A 164 -10.68 -4.65 11.61
C ASN A 164 -9.47 -3.95 10.98
N PHE A 165 -8.27 -4.51 11.15
CA PHE A 165 -6.96 -4.03 10.72
C PHE A 165 -6.12 -5.23 10.25
N LEU A 166 -4.78 -5.14 10.25
CA LEU A 166 -3.93 -6.29 9.95
C LEU A 166 -3.64 -7.13 11.21
N ASP A 167 -3.04 -6.53 12.24
CA ASP A 167 -2.75 -7.18 13.52
C ASP A 167 -2.49 -6.10 14.60
N LEU A 168 -2.20 -6.52 15.84
CA LEU A 168 -1.62 -5.65 16.86
C LEU A 168 -0.30 -5.06 16.39
N ALA A 169 0.00 -3.85 16.85
CA ALA A 169 1.19 -3.10 16.46
C ALA A 169 2.49 -3.91 16.61
N THR A 170 3.15 -4.14 15.48
CA THR A 170 4.53 -4.62 15.39
C THR A 170 5.46 -3.42 15.36
N VAL A 171 6.54 -3.47 16.15
CA VAL A 171 7.49 -2.36 16.26
C VAL A 171 8.88 -2.86 15.85
N LYS A 172 9.33 -2.42 14.68
CA LYS A 172 10.58 -2.89 14.04
C LYS A 172 11.79 -1.98 14.30
N ASN A 173 11.56 -0.75 14.74
CA ASN A 173 12.61 0.23 14.99
C ASN A 173 12.13 1.32 15.97
N ASP A 174 13.06 2.19 16.36
CA ASP A 174 12.78 3.29 17.29
C ASP A 174 11.76 4.30 16.76
N GLY A 175 11.79 4.58 15.45
CA GLY A 175 10.84 5.49 14.80
C GLY A 175 9.39 4.97 14.86
N GLU A 176 9.18 3.69 14.59
CA GLU A 176 7.88 3.04 14.78
C GLU A 176 7.47 3.03 16.26
N ASN A 177 8.41 2.81 17.19
CA ASN A 177 8.13 2.86 18.62
C ASN A 177 7.61 4.24 19.04
N GLN A 178 8.24 5.31 18.53
CA GLN A 178 7.81 6.67 18.77
C GLN A 178 6.40 6.92 18.22
N GLN A 179 6.09 6.46 17.01
CA GLN A 179 4.76 6.61 16.42
C GLN A 179 3.67 5.90 17.24
N VAL A 180 3.93 4.66 17.68
CA VAL A 180 3.02 3.93 18.57
C VAL A 180 2.85 4.66 19.90
N HIS A 181 3.93 5.20 20.47
CA HIS A 181 3.89 5.97 21.72
C HIS A 181 3.03 7.24 21.60
N GLU A 182 3.20 8.01 20.52
CA GLU A 182 2.39 9.19 20.22
C GLU A 182 0.91 8.82 20.05
N LYS A 183 0.62 7.76 19.30
CA LYS A 183 -0.74 7.25 19.08
C LYS A 183 -1.39 6.73 20.35
N ALA A 184 -0.61 6.18 21.30
CA ALA A 184 -1.11 5.70 22.57
C ALA A 184 -1.63 6.82 23.49
N GLN A 185 -1.37 8.10 23.19
CA GLN A 185 -1.90 9.25 23.94
C GLN A 185 -1.63 9.15 25.46
N SER A 186 -0.39 8.79 25.83
CA SER A 186 0.02 8.57 27.23
C SER A 186 -0.74 7.45 27.97
N LYS A 187 -1.51 6.63 27.27
CA LYS A 187 -2.11 5.41 27.83
C LYS A 187 -1.09 4.27 27.81
N ARG A 188 -1.30 3.30 28.69
CA ARG A 188 -0.61 2.01 28.60
C ARG A 188 -1.42 1.13 27.66
N VAL A 189 -0.79 0.61 26.62
CA VAL A 189 -1.48 -0.09 25.53
C VAL A 189 -0.85 -1.44 25.22
N TRP A 190 -1.63 -2.41 24.77
CA TRP A 190 -1.08 -3.62 24.17
C TRP A 190 -0.41 -3.35 22.83
N ILE A 191 0.69 -4.07 22.59
CA ILE A 191 1.37 -4.22 21.30
C ILE A 191 1.46 -5.71 20.94
N GLY A 192 1.84 -6.04 19.71
CA GLY A 192 1.81 -7.41 19.20
C GLY A 192 2.86 -8.36 19.78
N LEU A 193 3.74 -7.91 20.66
CA LEU A 193 4.82 -8.74 21.21
C LEU A 193 4.30 -9.64 22.34
N HIS A 194 4.54 -10.94 22.24
CA HIS A 194 4.20 -11.92 23.26
C HIS A 194 5.26 -13.00 23.38
N ARG A 195 5.19 -13.81 24.45
CA ARG A 195 6.11 -14.94 24.67
C ARG A 195 5.35 -16.24 24.93
N GLU A 196 5.66 -17.29 24.16
CA GLU A 196 5.17 -18.66 24.38
C GLU A 196 5.96 -19.71 23.55
N PRO A 197 7.02 -20.38 24.06
CA PRO A 197 7.93 -20.01 25.15
C PRO A 197 9.04 -19.01 24.73
N HIS A 198 9.18 -18.73 23.43
CA HIS A 198 10.06 -17.68 22.88
C HIS A 198 9.27 -16.41 22.58
N ILE A 199 9.98 -15.30 22.32
CA ILE A 199 9.38 -14.01 22.01
C ILE A 199 9.04 -13.94 20.52
N TYR A 200 7.82 -13.53 20.22
CA TYR A 200 7.30 -13.40 18.87
C TYR A 200 6.46 -12.13 18.73
N TRP A 201 6.47 -11.55 17.54
CA TRP A 201 5.42 -10.62 17.11
C TRP A 201 4.21 -11.41 16.64
N SER A 202 3.01 -10.89 16.93
CA SER A 202 1.74 -11.52 16.59
C SER A 202 1.52 -11.66 15.09
N ASP A 203 2.06 -10.75 14.29
CA ASP A 203 2.06 -10.80 12.82
C ASP A 203 3.03 -11.84 12.23
N GLY A 204 3.87 -12.45 13.08
CA GLY A 204 4.88 -13.40 12.67
C GLY A 204 6.16 -12.78 12.11
N THR A 205 6.37 -11.48 12.20
CA THR A 205 7.66 -10.88 11.85
C THR A 205 8.74 -11.24 12.86
N ASN A 206 10.01 -11.05 12.48
CA ASN A 206 11.14 -11.38 13.35
C ASN A 206 11.30 -10.35 14.48
N TYR A 207 11.68 -10.86 15.65
CA TYR A 207 12.04 -10.02 16.79
C TYR A 207 13.48 -9.50 16.64
N SER A 208 13.65 -8.34 16.01
CA SER A 208 14.96 -7.69 15.77
C SER A 208 15.18 -6.40 16.56
N PHE A 209 14.13 -5.84 17.14
CA PHE A 209 14.16 -4.58 17.89
C PHE A 209 13.52 -4.75 19.26
N SER A 210 14.09 -4.07 20.26
CA SER A 210 13.57 -4.08 21.62
C SER A 210 13.67 -2.71 22.29
N ASN A 211 12.61 -2.27 22.95
CA ASN A 211 12.61 -1.05 23.76
C ASN A 211 12.12 -1.32 25.19
N TRP A 212 12.69 -2.33 25.87
CA TRP A 212 12.30 -2.67 27.23
C TRP A 212 12.70 -1.59 28.23
N ALA A 213 11.84 -1.32 29.22
CA ALA A 213 12.15 -0.40 30.31
C ALA A 213 13.39 -0.86 31.10
N SER A 214 14.13 0.10 31.67
CA SER A 214 15.35 -0.18 32.43
C SER A 214 15.14 -1.23 33.53
N GLY A 215 16.04 -2.23 33.57
CA GLY A 215 15.99 -3.34 34.53
C GLY A 215 14.97 -4.44 34.21
N MET A 216 14.17 -4.30 33.14
CA MET A 216 13.25 -5.35 32.69
C MET A 216 14.00 -6.45 31.93
N ASN A 217 13.77 -7.71 32.32
CA ASN A 217 14.26 -8.86 31.59
C ASN A 217 13.07 -9.78 31.23
N PRO A 218 12.62 -9.80 29.96
CA PRO A 218 11.45 -10.58 29.54
C PRO A 218 11.69 -12.10 29.58
N PHE A 219 12.94 -12.53 29.81
CA PHE A 219 13.35 -13.93 29.92
C PHE A 219 13.44 -14.43 31.37
N ARG A 220 13.35 -13.54 32.37
CA ARG A 220 13.29 -13.93 33.80
C ARG A 220 11.83 -13.99 34.25
N GLY A 221 11.31 -15.19 34.55
CA GLY A 221 9.96 -15.38 35.12
C GLY A 221 9.03 -16.29 34.28
N MET A 222 7.72 -16.02 34.37
CA MET A 222 6.63 -16.83 33.79
C MET A 222 6.83 -17.20 32.32
N SER A 223 6.34 -18.37 31.90
CA SER A 223 6.44 -18.88 30.53
C SER A 223 5.59 -18.13 29.50
N LYS A 224 4.50 -17.48 29.93
CA LYS A 224 3.57 -16.72 29.08
C LYS A 224 3.47 -15.28 29.55
N ILE A 225 3.88 -14.35 28.69
CA ILE A 225 3.79 -12.91 28.93
C ILE A 225 3.36 -12.19 27.65
N CYS A 226 2.73 -11.05 27.84
CA CYS A 226 2.37 -10.14 26.76
C CYS A 226 2.99 -8.77 27.03
N ALA A 227 3.53 -8.13 26.00
CA ALA A 227 4.19 -6.84 26.14
C ALA A 227 3.19 -5.70 25.99
N ALA A 228 3.31 -4.69 26.86
CA ALA A 228 2.58 -3.45 26.77
C ALA A 228 3.54 -2.27 26.66
N LEU A 229 3.22 -1.32 25.79
CA LEU A 229 3.87 -0.03 25.76
C LEU A 229 3.40 0.80 26.96
N THR A 230 4.35 1.38 27.67
CA THR A 230 4.13 2.18 28.87
C THR A 230 3.88 3.65 28.52
N ARG A 231 3.53 4.44 29.53
CA ARG A 231 3.32 5.89 29.37
C ARG A 231 4.59 6.65 29.03
N SER A 232 5.77 6.07 29.23
CA SER A 232 7.08 6.64 28.86
C SER A 232 7.58 6.16 27.49
N GLY A 233 6.81 5.32 26.77
CA GLY A 233 7.18 4.80 25.46
C GLY A 233 8.03 3.52 25.49
N GLU A 234 8.51 3.12 26.67
CA GLU A 234 9.22 1.85 26.88
C GLU A 234 8.25 0.68 27.06
N TRP A 235 8.73 -0.54 26.91
CA TRP A 235 7.91 -1.76 27.02
C TRP A 235 8.06 -2.42 28.38
N LYS A 236 6.98 -3.07 28.81
CA LYS A 236 7.00 -3.96 29.96
C LYS A 236 6.17 -5.20 29.74
N THR A 237 6.44 -6.22 30.53
CA THR A 237 5.69 -7.48 30.50
C THR A 237 4.53 -7.41 31.48
N LEU A 238 3.38 -7.94 31.07
CA LEU A 238 2.17 -8.06 31.88
C LEU A 238 1.53 -9.43 31.68
N SER A 239 0.63 -9.81 32.59
CA SER A 239 -0.26 -10.94 32.37
C SER A 239 -1.13 -10.67 31.14
N CYS A 240 -1.21 -11.64 30.22
CA CYS A 240 -2.00 -11.53 29.00
C CYS A 240 -3.52 -11.35 29.26
N GLU A 241 -3.98 -11.69 30.46
CA GLU A 241 -5.36 -11.51 30.91
C GLU A 241 -5.65 -10.06 31.37
N THR A 242 -4.63 -9.21 31.50
CA THR A 242 -4.83 -7.81 31.84
C THR A 242 -5.66 -7.13 30.75
N ARG A 243 -6.67 -6.36 31.15
CA ARG A 243 -7.49 -5.60 30.19
C ARG A 243 -6.87 -4.24 29.96
N LEU A 244 -6.46 -3.94 28.73
CA LEU A 244 -5.87 -2.66 28.35
C LEU A 244 -6.42 -2.21 27.00
N PRO A 245 -6.43 -0.89 26.71
CA PRO A 245 -6.51 -0.41 25.32
C PRO A 245 -5.32 -0.94 24.53
N PHE A 246 -5.39 -0.87 23.20
CA PHE A 246 -4.41 -1.51 22.34
C PHE A 246 -4.21 -0.76 21.05
N VAL A 247 -3.04 -0.93 20.43
CA VAL A 247 -2.73 -0.30 19.14
C VAL A 247 -2.70 -1.39 18.08
N CYS A 248 -3.50 -1.21 17.03
CA CYS A 248 -3.43 -2.03 15.82
C CYS A 248 -2.53 -1.33 14.79
N TYR A 249 -2.02 -2.08 13.82
CA TYR A 249 -1.44 -1.47 12.61
C TYR A 249 -2.22 -1.87 11.36
N SER A 250 -2.19 -0.96 10.39
CA SER A 250 -2.60 -1.19 9.02
C SER A 250 -1.47 -0.76 8.09
N LEU A 251 -1.50 -1.22 6.86
CA LEU A 251 -0.64 -0.66 5.81
C LEU A 251 -1.45 0.43 5.11
N PRO A 252 -0.83 1.56 4.71
CA PRO A 252 -1.53 2.65 4.03
C PRO A 252 -2.29 2.06 2.85
N THR A 253 -3.62 2.14 2.89
CA THR A 253 -4.41 1.69 1.77
C THR A 253 -4.00 2.51 0.55
N PRO A 254 -3.71 1.87 -0.59
CA PRO A 254 -3.41 2.59 -1.80
C PRO A 254 -4.54 3.55 -2.17
N VAL A 255 -4.35 4.85 -1.94
CA VAL A 255 -5.28 5.85 -2.44
C VAL A 255 -5.14 5.86 -3.97
N LYS A 256 -6.08 5.21 -4.67
CA LYS A 256 -6.17 5.28 -6.12
C LYS A 256 -6.55 6.72 -6.49
N ARG A 257 -5.60 7.44 -7.06
CA ARG A 257 -5.81 8.78 -7.63
C ARG A 257 -6.20 8.63 -9.10
N GLN A 258 -7.44 8.95 -9.44
CA GLN A 258 -7.93 8.94 -10.80
C GLN A 258 -8.24 10.36 -11.27
N VAL A 259 -7.79 10.70 -12.48
CA VAL A 259 -8.10 12.00 -13.08
C VAL A 259 -9.29 11.81 -14.00
N VAL A 260 -10.38 12.53 -13.71
CA VAL A 260 -11.57 12.51 -14.56
C VAL A 260 -11.70 13.85 -15.26
N LYS A 261 -11.67 13.83 -16.60
CA LYS A 261 -11.96 15.01 -17.42
C LYS A 261 -13.47 15.12 -17.57
N LEU A 262 -14.02 16.24 -17.13
CA LEU A 262 -15.43 16.56 -17.25
C LEU A 262 -15.61 17.63 -18.33
N THR A 263 -16.49 17.36 -19.28
CA THR A 263 -16.93 18.37 -20.25
C THR A 263 -18.18 19.02 -19.68
N VAL A 264 -18.21 20.35 -19.63
CA VAL A 264 -19.40 21.09 -19.24
C VAL A 264 -19.96 21.73 -20.50
N HIS A 265 -21.22 21.43 -20.82
CA HIS A 265 -21.94 22.21 -21.82
C HIS A 265 -22.64 23.34 -21.07
N VAL A 266 -22.38 24.55 -21.53
CA VAL A 266 -22.96 25.76 -20.96
C VAL A 266 -24.01 26.23 -21.98
N GLU A 267 -25.27 26.28 -21.56
CA GLU A 267 -26.30 26.98 -22.34
C GLU A 267 -26.27 28.47 -21.98
N ASP A 268 -26.75 29.31 -22.89
CA ASP A 268 -26.70 30.76 -22.74
C ASP A 268 -27.53 31.26 -21.53
N PRO A 269 -27.03 32.26 -20.78
CA PRO A 269 -25.76 32.98 -20.97
C PRO A 269 -24.51 32.22 -20.46
N PRO A 270 -23.32 32.55 -21.00
CA PRO A 270 -22.07 31.85 -20.71
C PRO A 270 -21.67 31.94 -19.23
N VAL A 271 -21.62 30.79 -18.57
CA VAL A 271 -21.12 30.58 -17.22
C VAL A 271 -19.58 30.60 -17.21
N ASP A 272 -18.99 31.46 -16.36
CA ASP A 272 -17.55 31.44 -16.12
C ASP A 272 -17.18 30.25 -15.20
N LEU A 273 -16.54 29.23 -15.78
CA LEU A 273 -16.07 28.08 -15.02
C LEU A 273 -14.87 28.40 -14.11
N ASN A 274 -14.25 29.57 -14.24
CA ASN A 274 -13.20 30.02 -13.32
C ASN A 274 -13.75 30.65 -12.05
N ASP A 275 -15.02 31.05 -12.06
CA ASP A 275 -15.71 31.57 -10.90
C ASP A 275 -15.68 30.56 -9.74
N SER A 276 -15.37 31.07 -8.55
CA SER A 276 -15.19 30.26 -7.36
C SER A 276 -16.49 29.62 -6.87
N ALA A 277 -17.63 30.30 -7.01
CA ALA A 277 -18.95 29.80 -6.64
C ALA A 277 -19.40 28.70 -7.63
N VAL A 278 -19.17 28.91 -8.93
CA VAL A 278 -19.44 27.89 -9.97
C VAL A 278 -18.60 26.63 -9.73
N LYS A 279 -17.30 26.79 -9.40
CA LYS A 279 -16.41 25.67 -9.09
C LYS A 279 -16.86 24.89 -7.85
N ALA A 280 -17.32 25.58 -6.81
CA ALA A 280 -17.79 24.97 -5.58
C ALA A 280 -19.08 24.17 -5.83
N GLU A 281 -20.05 24.77 -6.53
CA GLU A 281 -21.32 24.14 -6.89
C GLU A 281 -21.12 22.88 -7.74
N LEU A 282 -20.26 22.94 -8.75
CA LEU A 282 -19.92 21.78 -9.58
C LEU A 282 -19.26 20.67 -8.76
N LEU A 283 -18.35 21.02 -7.84
CA LEU A 283 -17.69 20.05 -6.97
C LEU A 283 -18.68 19.36 -6.02
N THR A 284 -19.63 20.12 -5.47
CA THR A 284 -20.70 19.59 -4.60
C THR A 284 -21.58 18.61 -5.36
N ARG A 285 -22.04 18.96 -6.57
CA ARG A 285 -22.86 18.07 -7.40
C ARG A 285 -22.15 16.77 -7.77
N VAL A 286 -20.86 16.85 -8.11
CA VAL A 286 -20.05 15.65 -8.40
C VAL A 286 -19.99 14.74 -7.16
N LYS A 287 -19.77 15.30 -5.97
CA LYS A 287 -19.76 14.54 -4.71
C LYS A 287 -21.11 13.89 -4.41
N GLU A 288 -22.21 14.60 -4.59
CA GLU A 288 -23.56 14.08 -4.36
C GLU A 288 -23.91 12.93 -5.32
N GLN A 289 -23.52 13.05 -6.60
CA GLN A 289 -23.76 12.00 -7.58
C GLN A 289 -22.93 10.75 -7.29
N LEU A 290 -21.67 10.91 -6.88
CA LEU A 290 -20.84 9.79 -6.42
C LEU A 290 -21.52 9.08 -5.24
N LYS A 291 -22.02 9.84 -4.26
CA LYS A 291 -22.76 9.29 -3.11
C LYS A 291 -24.04 8.56 -3.51
N LYS A 292 -24.85 9.13 -4.42
CA LYS A 292 -26.09 8.50 -4.94
C LYS A 292 -25.81 7.18 -5.66
N LYS A 293 -24.64 7.03 -6.27
CA LYS A 293 -24.21 5.81 -6.96
C LYS A 293 -23.47 4.81 -6.04
N GLY A 294 -23.53 5.01 -4.72
CA GLY A 294 -22.92 4.10 -3.75
C GLY A 294 -21.41 4.27 -3.58
N VAL A 295 -20.81 5.29 -4.20
CA VAL A 295 -19.37 5.57 -4.06
C VAL A 295 -19.13 6.41 -2.81
N GLY A 296 -18.88 5.75 -1.69
CA GLY A 296 -18.53 6.37 -0.40
C GLY A 296 -17.02 6.60 -0.25
N GLY A 297 -16.61 7.48 0.68
CA GLY A 297 -15.19 7.63 1.06
C GLY A 297 -14.27 8.34 0.05
N VAL A 298 -14.82 8.97 -1.00
CA VAL A 298 -14.04 9.63 -2.06
C VAL A 298 -13.76 11.10 -1.73
N SER A 299 -12.49 11.50 -1.84
CA SER A 299 -12.07 12.91 -1.85
C SER A 299 -12.02 13.43 -3.30
N VAL A 300 -12.76 14.50 -3.59
CA VAL A 300 -12.82 15.14 -4.93
C VAL A 300 -12.21 16.53 -4.83
N ARG A 301 -11.23 16.83 -5.69
CA ARG A 301 -10.60 18.16 -5.77
C ARG A 301 -10.39 18.58 -7.22
N TRP A 302 -10.38 19.89 -7.47
CA TRP A 302 -9.99 20.44 -8.77
C TRP A 302 -8.50 20.20 -9.03
N ARG A 303 -8.14 19.78 -10.25
CA ARG A 303 -6.74 19.76 -10.68
C ARG A 303 -6.43 21.05 -11.43
N VAL A 304 -5.52 21.86 -10.89
CA VAL A 304 -4.96 23.02 -11.59
C VAL A 304 -3.93 22.49 -12.59
N GLN A 305 -4.16 22.68 -13.88
CA GLN A 305 -3.11 22.47 -14.87
C GLN A 305 -2.16 23.67 -14.80
N PRO A 306 -0.83 23.46 -14.90
CA PRO A 306 0.09 24.57 -15.10
C PRO A 306 -0.36 25.33 -16.35
N TYR A 307 -0.61 26.63 -16.24
CA TYR A 307 -0.98 27.49 -17.36
C TYR A 307 0.00 27.28 -18.54
N GLY A 308 -0.52 26.97 -19.75
CA GLY A 308 0.33 27.06 -20.94
C GLY A 308 0.12 26.13 -22.15
N LYS A 309 -0.95 25.33 -22.27
CA LYS A 309 -1.26 24.65 -23.56
C LYS A 309 -2.67 24.95 -24.06
N LEU A 310 -2.79 26.09 -24.74
CA LEU A 310 -3.76 26.27 -25.82
C LEU A 310 -3.41 25.27 -26.93
N LEU A 311 -4.16 24.19 -27.06
CA LEU A 311 -4.27 23.50 -28.36
C LEU A 311 -5.31 24.26 -29.18
N ALA A 312 -4.89 25.39 -29.73
CA ALA A 312 -5.55 25.97 -30.90
C ALA A 312 -5.07 25.15 -32.11
N GLY A 313 -5.94 24.29 -32.64
CA GLY A 313 -5.71 23.68 -33.95
C GLY A 313 -5.70 24.78 -35.00
N ASP A 314 -4.58 24.91 -35.71
CA ASP A 314 -4.51 25.71 -36.93
C ASP A 314 -5.43 25.08 -37.98
N GLY A 315 -6.25 25.93 -38.60
CA GLY A 315 -7.35 25.51 -39.43
C GLY A 315 -8.23 26.69 -39.81
N ARG A 316 -7.71 27.59 -40.64
CA ARG A 316 -8.55 28.52 -41.41
C ARG A 316 -9.64 27.73 -42.13
N ARG A 317 -10.89 27.80 -41.65
CA ARG A 317 -12.11 27.74 -42.48
C ARG A 317 -13.30 28.34 -41.72
N LYS A 318 -14.11 29.06 -42.49
CA LYS A 318 -15.13 30.04 -42.10
C LYS A 318 -16.19 29.48 -41.12
N LYS A 319 -16.53 30.33 -40.14
CA LYS A 319 -17.65 30.18 -39.20
C LYS A 319 -18.99 29.95 -39.90
N THR A 320 -19.75 28.98 -39.41
CA THR A 320 -21.21 28.97 -39.41
C THR A 320 -21.72 28.96 -37.97
N LEU A 321 -22.73 29.79 -37.69
CA LEU A 321 -23.37 30.00 -36.38
C LEU A 321 -24.04 28.71 -35.86
N ARG A 322 -23.36 27.98 -34.96
CA ARG A 322 -23.87 27.24 -33.77
C ARG A 322 -22.81 26.25 -33.28
N GLU A 323 -21.58 26.69 -33.04
CA GLU A 323 -20.65 25.90 -32.25
C GLU A 323 -20.97 26.13 -30.77
N LYS A 324 -21.65 25.14 -30.16
CA LYS A 324 -21.76 25.03 -28.71
C LYS A 324 -20.34 25.11 -28.13
N LYS A 325 -20.02 26.19 -27.41
CA LYS A 325 -18.73 26.36 -26.74
C LYS A 325 -18.61 25.34 -25.61
N ASN A 326 -18.12 24.15 -25.93
CA ASN A 326 -17.84 23.12 -24.94
C ASN A 326 -16.53 23.50 -24.24
N VAL A 327 -16.56 23.64 -22.92
CA VAL A 327 -15.34 23.86 -22.12
C VAL A 327 -15.11 22.62 -21.28
N SER A 328 -13.92 22.02 -21.41
CA SER A 328 -13.54 20.84 -20.64
C SER A 328 -12.63 21.23 -19.47
N LYS A 329 -12.90 20.71 -18.28
CA LYS A 329 -12.02 20.81 -17.11
C LYS A 329 -11.77 19.44 -16.48
N ALA A 330 -10.69 19.29 -15.71
CA ALA A 330 -10.31 18.03 -15.10
C ALA A 330 -10.38 18.07 -13.57
N PHE A 331 -10.86 17.00 -12.96
CA PHE A 331 -10.87 16.75 -11.54
C PHE A 331 -9.88 15.65 -11.18
N LEU A 332 -9.37 15.72 -9.95
CA LEU A 332 -8.71 14.60 -9.29
C LEU A 332 -9.72 13.95 -8.33
N LEU A 333 -9.99 12.67 -8.54
CA LEU A 333 -10.69 11.79 -7.61
C LEU A 333 -9.65 10.97 -6.86
N GLU A 334 -9.77 10.92 -5.54
CA GLU A 334 -8.92 10.12 -4.67
C GLU A 334 -9.83 9.17 -3.90
N SER A 335 -9.60 7.85 -4.02
CA SER A 335 -10.39 6.83 -3.33
C SER A 335 -9.54 5.63 -2.90
N CYS A 336 -9.87 5.04 -1.76
CA CYS A 336 -9.31 3.76 -1.31
C CYS A 336 -10.08 2.55 -1.89
N ASP A 337 -11.21 2.78 -2.59
CA ASP A 337 -12.06 1.72 -3.13
C ASP A 337 -11.50 1.14 -4.44
N SER A 338 -11.30 -0.18 -4.46
CA SER A 338 -10.82 -0.92 -5.62
C SER A 338 -11.82 -0.90 -6.80
N GLN A 339 -13.10 -0.60 -6.55
CA GLN A 339 -14.17 -0.52 -7.55
C GLN A 339 -14.28 0.81 -8.29
N LEU A 340 -13.46 1.82 -7.97
CA LEU A 340 -13.54 3.16 -8.58
C LEU A 340 -13.53 3.11 -10.12
N ASN A 341 -12.70 2.24 -10.70
CA ASN A 341 -12.62 2.03 -12.15
C ASN A 341 -13.89 1.40 -12.75
N PHE A 342 -14.53 0.46 -12.04
CA PHE A 342 -15.71 -0.25 -12.53
C PHE A 342 -16.96 0.64 -12.49
N ILE A 343 -17.09 1.45 -11.42
CA ILE A 343 -18.24 2.34 -11.24
C ILE A 343 -18.17 3.53 -12.20
N ILE A 344 -17.00 4.13 -12.44
CA ILE A 344 -16.87 5.27 -13.37
C ILE A 344 -17.15 4.86 -14.83
N HIS A 345 -16.73 3.66 -15.25
CA HIS A 345 -16.92 3.17 -16.63
C HIS A 345 -18.38 2.81 -16.93
N THR A 346 -19.08 2.20 -15.97
CA THR A 346 -20.49 1.79 -16.12
C THR A 346 -21.49 2.92 -15.87
N SER A 347 -21.10 3.96 -15.11
CA SER A 347 -22.06 4.97 -14.62
C SER A 347 -22.12 6.30 -15.36
N PHE A 348 -21.18 6.62 -16.27
CA PHE A 348 -21.13 7.94 -16.92
C PHE A 348 -21.47 7.95 -18.41
N SER A 349 -21.85 6.81 -18.99
CA SER A 349 -22.28 6.72 -20.39
C SER A 349 -23.65 7.36 -20.66
N GLN A 350 -24.44 7.69 -19.63
CA GLN A 350 -25.74 8.37 -19.75
C GLN A 350 -25.96 9.31 -18.56
N LEU A 351 -25.45 10.53 -18.63
CA LEU A 351 -25.90 11.63 -17.75
C LEU A 351 -26.23 12.85 -18.60
N CYS A 352 -27.53 13.13 -18.73
CA CYS A 352 -28.04 14.47 -19.01
C CYS A 352 -28.60 15.01 -17.68
N LEU A 353 -27.99 16.05 -17.13
CA LEU A 353 -28.53 16.76 -15.95
C LEU A 353 -29.31 17.99 -16.43
N SER A 354 -30.51 18.19 -15.89
CA SER A 354 -31.28 19.44 -15.96
C SER A 354 -31.34 20.02 -14.55
N THR A 355 -31.08 21.31 -14.38
CA THR A 355 -31.37 22.03 -13.13
C THR A 355 -32.04 23.36 -13.42
N ASP A 356 -33.03 23.70 -12.60
CA ASP A 356 -33.54 25.06 -12.41
C ASP A 356 -32.77 25.70 -11.25
N VAL A 357 -32.25 26.91 -11.46
CA VAL A 357 -31.64 27.77 -10.42
C VAL A 357 -32.59 28.95 -10.21
N GLY A 358 -32.98 29.19 -8.96
CA GLY A 358 -33.80 30.32 -8.53
C GLY A 358 -33.02 31.62 -8.49
#